data_AF-A0A396RNR7-F1
#
_entry.id   AF-A0A396RNR7-F1
#
_cell.length_a   1.000
_cell.length_b   1.000
_cell.length_c   1.000
_cell.angle_alpha   90.00
_cell.angle_beta   90.00
_cell.angle_gamma   90.00
#
_symmetry.space_group_name_H-M   'P 1'
#
loop_
_entity.id
_entity.type
_entity.pdbx_description
1 polymer ?
#
loop_
_entity_poly.entity_id
_entity_poly.type
_entity_poly.pdbx_seq_one_letter_code
_entity_poly.pdbx_strand_id
1 'polypeptide(L)'
;MASRAALGAGAIGLALLGAGTAHADCAANQRYNFSFASRPAATLNYGSSYNYTATNGLGASQNLTMALAQNGLSSTEVNNQDLPNISTLINDGSGRSLVLGGIFGGRTSDIFSNTRTIRATFTFATPIRDFTMTVHDIDYAHDQYRDWFAVVGRNGSGNYVASMTTPFGTANGSGDHSDNDSALRFGPETTPYDIDARAAVGTGASDNNGNDGNITLSFVEPVTSVEIRYGNYPYSGWGDNSTGQQGVGIDGLSFCPMPQLTVVKSSTPYVTAGGDPNRFNIPGADVIYAITLANTGGSAAELNGVVLTDILPANMTYYNGDFDGAGPVVGPFDIAFGGGTTASTGSVEFSNNGGSSYGYIPGAGYDAAVDAIRMSAVGTVPPGGSATVRFRARID
;
A
#
# COMPACT_ATOMS: atom_id res chain seq x y z
N MET A 1 -38.29 35.47 22.59
CA MET A 1 -37.04 35.98 22.00
C MET A 1 -35.88 35.24 22.63
N ALA A 2 -35.46 34.14 22.03
CA ALA A 2 -34.32 33.35 22.48
C ALA A 2 -33.50 33.02 21.23
N SER A 3 -32.45 33.81 20.97
CA SER A 3 -31.43 33.47 19.99
C SER A 3 -30.28 32.83 20.76
N ARG A 4 -30.13 31.51 20.59
CA ARG A 4 -28.97 30.74 21.03
C ARG A 4 -27.82 31.08 20.09
N ALA A 5 -26.88 31.89 20.55
CA ALA A 5 -25.58 32.01 19.91
C ALA A 5 -24.72 30.81 20.34
N ALA A 6 -24.61 29.82 19.45
CA ALA A 6 -23.56 28.82 19.54
C ALA A 6 -22.24 29.53 19.18
N LEU A 7 -21.37 29.77 20.17
CA LEU A 7 -19.99 30.14 19.88
C LEU A 7 -19.31 28.93 19.24
N GLY A 8 -18.84 29.13 18.01
CA GLY A 8 -18.20 28.13 17.19
C GLY A 8 -16.93 27.60 17.84
N ALA A 9 -16.77 26.27 17.77
CA ALA A 9 -15.50 25.61 17.96
C ALA A 9 -14.50 26.20 16.96
N GLY A 10 -13.54 26.99 17.46
CA GLY A 10 -12.39 27.43 16.67
C GLY A 10 -11.64 26.20 16.18
N ALA A 11 -11.51 26.09 14.86
CA ALA A 11 -10.66 25.09 14.23
C ALA A 11 -9.20 25.36 14.66
N ILE A 12 -8.57 24.38 15.28
CA ILE A 12 -7.22 24.48 15.83
C ILE A 12 -6.37 23.37 15.23
N GLY A 13 -5.16 23.74 14.82
CA GLY A 13 -4.25 22.93 14.03
C GLY A 13 -3.81 21.69 14.78
N LEU A 14 -4.36 20.55 14.37
CA LEU A 14 -3.87 19.22 14.70
C LEU A 14 -3.05 18.74 13.51
N ALA A 15 -1.75 18.52 13.71
CA ALA A 15 -0.86 18.03 12.67
C ALA A 15 -0.43 16.61 12.99
N LEU A 16 -0.57 15.72 11.99
CA LEU A 16 0.03 14.40 11.97
C LEU A 16 1.30 14.49 11.12
N LEU A 17 2.46 14.42 11.75
CA LEU A 17 3.74 14.35 11.04
C LEU A 17 4.22 12.90 11.06
N GLY A 18 4.27 12.28 9.88
CA GLY A 18 4.82 10.93 9.71
C GLY A 18 6.24 11.01 9.18
N ALA A 19 7.21 10.55 9.96
CA ALA A 19 8.56 10.26 9.46
C ALA A 19 8.60 8.79 9.01
N GLY A 20 8.41 8.56 7.70
CA GLY A 20 8.58 7.25 7.07
C GLY A 20 7.29 6.46 6.83
N THR A 21 7.31 5.65 5.78
CA THR A 21 6.31 4.63 5.45
C THR A 21 6.39 3.49 6.49
N ALA A 22 5.80 3.71 7.66
CA ALA A 22 5.71 2.70 8.70
C ALA A 22 4.73 1.60 8.24
N HIS A 23 5.27 0.49 7.72
CA HIS A 23 4.49 -0.60 7.18
C HIS A 23 4.80 -1.89 7.94
N ALA A 24 3.84 -2.33 8.76
CA ALA A 24 3.81 -3.71 9.22
C ALA A 24 3.50 -4.64 8.04
N ASP A 25 4.05 -5.86 8.12
CA ASP A 25 3.72 -6.96 7.24
C ASP A 25 2.20 -7.10 7.11
N CYS A 26 1.74 -7.24 5.88
CA CYS A 26 0.34 -7.51 5.62
C CYS A 26 0.00 -8.95 6.01
N ALA A 27 -0.62 -9.10 7.18
CA ALA A 27 -1.10 -10.37 7.68
C ALA A 27 -2.02 -11.07 6.66
N ALA A 28 -1.94 -12.40 6.58
CA ALA A 28 -2.70 -13.20 5.60
C ALA A 28 -4.22 -12.90 5.62
N ASN A 29 -4.78 -12.60 6.79
CA ASN A 29 -6.20 -12.24 6.94
C ASN A 29 -6.59 -10.90 6.30
N GLN A 30 -5.63 -9.98 6.10
CA GLN A 30 -5.83 -8.65 5.50
C GLN A 30 -5.44 -8.61 4.03
N ARG A 31 -4.73 -9.63 3.55
CA ARG A 31 -4.28 -9.76 2.17
C ARG A 31 -5.41 -10.21 1.26
N TYR A 32 -5.65 -9.44 0.21
CA TYR A 32 -6.64 -9.76 -0.81
C TYR A 32 -6.00 -10.62 -1.89
N ASN A 33 -6.68 -11.71 -2.25
CA ASN A 33 -6.21 -12.64 -3.25
C ASN A 33 -7.25 -12.78 -4.37
N PHE A 34 -6.76 -12.88 -5.58
CA PHE A 34 -7.52 -13.24 -6.77
C PHE A 34 -6.69 -14.24 -7.57
N SER A 35 -7.33 -15.31 -8.06
CA SER A 35 -6.68 -16.31 -8.90
C SER A 35 -7.55 -16.63 -10.11
N PHE A 36 -6.94 -16.71 -11.29
CA PHE A 36 -7.60 -17.16 -12.52
C PHE A 36 -8.01 -18.64 -12.46
N ALA A 37 -7.38 -19.45 -11.59
CA ALA A 37 -7.78 -20.83 -11.36
C ALA A 37 -9.22 -20.96 -10.82
N SER A 38 -9.69 -19.91 -10.13
CA SER A 38 -11.08 -19.82 -9.64
C SER A 38 -12.11 -19.43 -10.71
N ARG A 39 -11.67 -19.14 -11.95
CA ARG A 39 -12.51 -18.62 -13.03
C ARG A 39 -12.75 -19.68 -14.10
N PRO A 40 -13.95 -19.75 -14.71
CA PRO A 40 -14.21 -20.63 -15.84
C PRO A 40 -13.22 -20.34 -16.97
N ALA A 41 -12.86 -21.38 -17.74
CA ALA A 41 -12.08 -21.18 -18.95
C ALA A 41 -12.84 -20.26 -19.91
N ALA A 42 -12.14 -19.30 -20.51
CA ALA A 42 -12.76 -18.27 -21.34
C ALA A 42 -11.75 -17.66 -22.30
N THR A 43 -12.16 -17.46 -23.56
CA THR A 43 -11.44 -16.58 -24.48
C THR A 43 -11.83 -15.13 -24.18
N LEU A 44 -10.81 -14.28 -24.05
CA LEU A 44 -10.93 -12.86 -23.78
C LEU A 44 -10.52 -12.07 -25.04
N ASN A 45 -10.62 -10.74 -24.98
CA ASN A 45 -10.33 -9.86 -26.10
C ASN A 45 -9.33 -8.79 -25.68
N TYR A 46 -8.29 -8.57 -26.50
CA TYR A 46 -7.52 -7.33 -26.42
C TYR A 46 -8.41 -6.12 -26.75
N GLY A 47 -8.18 -4.99 -26.07
CA GLY A 47 -9.01 -3.79 -26.14
C GLY A 47 -10.21 -3.79 -25.19
N SER A 48 -10.40 -4.85 -24.39
CA SER A 48 -11.49 -4.98 -23.43
C SER A 48 -11.03 -4.81 -21.98
N SER A 49 -12.00 -4.47 -21.11
CA SER A 49 -11.82 -4.40 -19.67
C SER A 49 -12.73 -5.40 -18.95
N TYR A 50 -12.18 -6.05 -17.93
CA TYR A 50 -12.84 -7.09 -17.14
C TYR A 50 -12.83 -6.70 -15.67
N ASN A 51 -13.98 -6.87 -14.99
CA ASN A 51 -14.08 -6.62 -13.56
C ASN A 51 -14.03 -7.94 -12.80
N TYR A 52 -13.15 -8.01 -11.82
CA TYR A 52 -13.01 -9.14 -10.92
C TYR A 52 -13.13 -8.68 -9.47
N THR A 53 -13.30 -9.67 -8.59
CA THR A 53 -13.36 -9.47 -7.15
C THR A 53 -12.27 -10.31 -6.49
N ALA A 54 -11.40 -9.66 -5.73
CA ALA A 54 -10.45 -10.29 -4.82
C ALA A 54 -11.05 -10.39 -3.42
N THR A 55 -10.63 -11.39 -2.65
CA THR A 55 -11.14 -11.64 -1.30
C THR A 55 -10.01 -11.87 -0.31
N ASN A 56 -10.21 -11.50 0.95
CA ASN A 56 -9.24 -11.77 2.02
C ASN A 56 -9.69 -12.92 2.94
N GLY A 57 -8.81 -13.34 3.86
CA GLY A 57 -9.08 -14.43 4.81
C GLY A 57 -10.26 -14.17 5.77
N LEU A 58 -10.74 -12.92 5.88
CA LEU A 58 -11.91 -12.54 6.67
C LEU A 58 -13.21 -12.48 5.85
N GLY A 59 -13.17 -12.81 4.57
CA GLY A 59 -14.33 -12.77 3.66
C GLY A 59 -14.67 -11.38 3.13
N ALA A 60 -13.87 -10.35 3.40
CA ALA A 60 -14.05 -9.04 2.78
C ALA A 60 -13.67 -9.10 1.30
N SER A 61 -14.34 -8.29 0.49
CA SER A 61 -14.18 -8.26 -0.98
C SER A 61 -13.69 -6.89 -1.46
N GLN A 62 -12.85 -6.88 -2.49
CA GLN A 62 -12.45 -5.67 -3.21
C GLN A 62 -12.52 -5.91 -4.72
N ASN A 63 -13.02 -4.91 -5.44
CA ASN A 63 -13.07 -4.95 -6.89
C ASN A 63 -11.72 -4.55 -7.48
N LEU A 64 -11.35 -5.23 -8.56
CA LEU A 64 -10.21 -4.88 -9.40
C LEU A 64 -10.65 -4.93 -10.86
N THR A 65 -10.13 -4.01 -11.67
CA THR A 65 -10.39 -3.98 -13.11
C THR A 65 -9.12 -4.35 -13.85
N MET A 66 -9.22 -5.28 -14.80
CA MET A 66 -8.14 -5.67 -15.69
C MET A 66 -8.44 -5.18 -17.10
N ALA A 67 -7.61 -4.29 -17.63
CA ALA A 67 -7.67 -3.86 -19.03
C ALA A 67 -6.59 -4.56 -19.83
N LEU A 68 -6.96 -5.16 -20.97
CA LEU A 68 -6.03 -5.85 -21.86
C LEU A 68 -5.84 -5.02 -23.13
N ALA A 69 -4.60 -4.89 -23.59
CA ALA A 69 -4.28 -4.23 -24.85
C ALA A 69 -3.11 -4.92 -25.55
N GLN A 70 -3.05 -4.81 -26.87
CA GLN A 70 -1.89 -5.20 -27.66
C GLN A 70 -1.70 -4.20 -28.79
N ASN A 71 -0.48 -4.14 -29.31
CA ASN A 71 -0.21 -3.52 -30.60
C ASN A 71 0.96 -4.23 -31.24
N GLY A 72 0.85 -4.60 -32.52
CA GLY A 72 1.92 -5.22 -33.29
C GLY A 72 1.92 -6.74 -33.32
N LEU A 73 0.86 -7.40 -32.84
CA LEU A 73 0.62 -8.82 -33.12
C LEU A 73 0.11 -9.00 -34.56
N SER A 74 0.72 -9.93 -35.30
CA SER A 74 0.23 -10.41 -36.60
C SER A 74 -0.74 -11.57 -36.47
N SER A 75 -0.72 -12.28 -35.34
CA SER A 75 -1.71 -13.28 -34.93
C SER A 75 -1.84 -13.26 -33.42
N THR A 76 -3.03 -13.56 -32.91
CA THR A 76 -3.30 -13.79 -31.48
C THR A 76 -3.35 -15.27 -31.12
N GLU A 77 -3.10 -16.16 -32.09
CA GLU A 77 -3.18 -17.60 -31.88
C GLU A 77 -1.83 -18.18 -31.45
N VAL A 78 -1.84 -18.95 -30.35
CA VAL A 78 -0.71 -19.74 -29.86
C VAL A 78 -1.20 -21.16 -29.62
N ASN A 79 -0.51 -22.17 -30.17
CA ASN A 79 -0.87 -23.58 -30.04
C ASN A 79 -2.36 -23.87 -30.37
N ASN A 80 -2.89 -23.26 -31.44
CA ASN A 80 -4.30 -23.33 -31.87
C ASN A 80 -5.32 -22.78 -30.85
N GLN A 81 -4.89 -21.91 -29.94
CA GLN A 81 -5.77 -21.19 -29.02
C GLN A 81 -5.73 -19.69 -29.26
N ASP A 82 -6.89 -19.07 -29.34
CA ASP A 82 -7.02 -17.61 -29.36
C ASP A 82 -6.65 -17.01 -28.00
N LEU A 83 -5.67 -16.11 -27.99
CA LEU A 83 -5.27 -15.32 -26.83
C LEU A 83 -5.78 -13.87 -26.93
N PRO A 84 -6.06 -13.19 -25.80
CA PRO A 84 -5.85 -13.64 -24.43
C PRO A 84 -6.93 -14.64 -23.98
N ASN A 85 -6.59 -15.58 -23.11
CA ASN A 85 -7.57 -16.52 -22.57
C ASN A 85 -7.31 -16.87 -21.10
N ILE A 86 -8.30 -17.48 -20.44
CA ILE A 86 -8.15 -18.14 -19.16
C ILE A 86 -8.08 -19.63 -19.44
N SER A 87 -6.90 -20.22 -19.31
CA SER A 87 -6.65 -21.62 -19.70
C SER A 87 -5.51 -22.24 -18.89
N THR A 88 -5.15 -23.47 -19.23
CA THR A 88 -4.01 -24.20 -18.66
C THR A 88 -2.82 -24.24 -19.63
N LEU A 89 -2.80 -23.38 -20.66
CA LEU A 89 -1.78 -23.42 -21.71
C LEU A 89 -0.39 -23.07 -21.16
N ILE A 90 -0.30 -22.10 -20.24
CA ILE A 90 0.94 -21.68 -19.58
C ILE A 90 0.64 -21.46 -18.09
N ASN A 91 1.19 -22.27 -17.19
CA ASN A 91 0.98 -22.16 -15.73
C ASN A 91 2.17 -22.80 -14.98
N ASP A 92 2.10 -22.97 -13.66
CA ASP A 92 3.11 -23.71 -12.86
C ASP A 92 2.67 -25.14 -12.48
N GLY A 93 1.75 -25.73 -13.27
CA GLY A 93 1.05 -26.96 -12.89
C GLY A 93 -0.13 -26.73 -11.94
N SER A 94 -0.39 -25.49 -11.50
CA SER A 94 -1.60 -25.12 -10.78
C SER A 94 -2.68 -24.58 -11.73
N GLY A 95 -3.90 -25.09 -11.58
CA GLY A 95 -5.13 -24.51 -12.12
C GLY A 95 -5.07 -23.86 -13.52
N ARG A 96 -5.75 -22.72 -13.66
CA ARG A 96 -5.80 -21.91 -14.88
C ARG A 96 -5.12 -20.57 -14.61
N SER A 97 -4.46 -20.04 -15.62
CA SER A 97 -3.86 -18.71 -15.64
C SER A 97 -4.57 -17.83 -16.68
N LEU A 98 -4.35 -16.52 -16.61
CA LEU A 98 -4.53 -15.62 -17.73
C LEU A 98 -3.34 -15.78 -18.66
N VAL A 99 -3.57 -16.32 -19.84
CA VAL A 99 -2.54 -16.48 -20.87
C VAL A 99 -2.64 -15.33 -21.85
N LEU A 100 -1.53 -14.63 -22.02
CA LEU A 100 -1.33 -13.55 -22.96
C LEU A 100 -0.31 -14.00 -24.00
N GLY A 101 -0.41 -13.51 -25.23
CA GLY A 101 0.52 -13.92 -26.27
C GLY A 101 0.00 -13.73 -27.68
N GLY A 102 0.74 -14.31 -28.61
CA GLY A 102 0.49 -14.29 -30.04
C GLY A 102 1.78 -14.41 -30.84
N ILE A 103 1.73 -13.96 -32.09
CA ILE A 103 2.90 -13.81 -32.95
C ILE A 103 3.10 -12.32 -33.19
N PHE A 104 4.24 -11.77 -32.78
CA PHE A 104 4.58 -10.39 -33.07
C PHE A 104 5.11 -10.24 -34.50
N GLY A 105 4.72 -9.17 -35.18
CA GLY A 105 5.25 -8.83 -36.52
C GLY A 105 6.70 -8.31 -36.52
N GLY A 106 7.47 -8.56 -35.46
CA GLY A 106 8.86 -8.13 -35.27
C GLY A 106 9.21 -7.87 -33.80
N ARG A 107 10.33 -7.18 -33.58
CA ARG A 107 10.84 -6.83 -32.24
C ARG A 107 10.46 -5.41 -31.83
N THR A 108 10.36 -5.18 -30.52
CA THR A 108 10.32 -3.81 -29.97
C THR A 108 11.74 -3.36 -29.63
N SER A 109 12.03 -2.07 -29.81
CA SER A 109 13.27 -1.44 -29.34
C SER A 109 13.13 -0.90 -27.91
N ASP A 110 11.89 -0.79 -27.42
CA ASP A 110 11.56 -0.23 -26.11
C ASP A 110 10.23 -0.83 -25.64
N ILE A 111 10.28 -1.64 -24.59
CA ILE A 111 9.09 -2.28 -24.00
C ILE A 111 8.12 -1.27 -23.36
N PHE A 112 8.58 -0.08 -22.98
CA PHE A 112 7.72 0.99 -22.46
C PHE A 112 7.04 1.78 -23.57
N SER A 113 7.45 1.60 -24.83
CA SER A 113 6.68 2.05 -25.99
C SER A 113 5.39 1.24 -26.14
N ASN A 114 4.47 1.70 -27.00
CA ASN A 114 3.25 0.95 -27.29
C ASN A 114 3.38 0.06 -28.52
N THR A 115 4.57 -0.13 -29.09
CA THR A 115 4.76 -0.82 -30.37
C THR A 115 5.29 -2.23 -30.14
N ARG A 116 4.59 -3.25 -30.67
CA ARG A 116 4.96 -4.67 -30.52
C ARG A 116 5.06 -5.08 -29.05
N THR A 117 4.03 -4.71 -28.29
CA THR A 117 3.87 -5.01 -26.87
C THR A 117 2.44 -5.43 -26.58
N ILE A 118 2.27 -6.40 -25.70
CA ILE A 118 1.02 -6.71 -25.01
C ILE A 118 1.06 -6.03 -23.64
N ARG A 119 -0.11 -5.57 -23.17
CA ARG A 119 -0.27 -4.91 -21.86
C ARG A 119 -1.46 -5.47 -21.10
N ALA A 120 -1.26 -5.74 -19.83
CA ALA A 120 -2.32 -6.01 -18.86
C ALA A 120 -2.24 -4.99 -17.73
N THR A 121 -3.28 -4.17 -17.58
CA THR A 121 -3.34 -3.13 -16.55
C THR A 121 -4.36 -3.51 -15.49
N PHE A 122 -3.89 -3.77 -14.28
CA PHE A 122 -4.73 -4.01 -13.10
C PHE A 122 -4.94 -2.69 -12.36
N THR A 123 -6.19 -2.30 -12.14
CA THR A 123 -6.58 -1.08 -11.42
C THR A 123 -7.32 -1.44 -10.15
N PHE A 124 -6.95 -0.78 -9.05
CA PHE A 124 -7.49 -1.02 -7.71
C PHE A 124 -8.40 0.13 -7.29
N ALA A 125 -9.46 -0.18 -6.54
CA ALA A 125 -10.42 0.82 -6.07
C ALA A 125 -9.82 1.81 -5.06
N THR A 126 -8.80 1.38 -4.32
CA THR A 126 -8.03 2.20 -3.38
C THR A 126 -6.54 1.93 -3.60
N PRO A 127 -5.65 2.87 -3.23
CA PRO A 127 -4.21 2.61 -3.25
C PRO A 127 -3.84 1.35 -2.46
N ILE A 128 -2.96 0.55 -3.03
CA ILE A 128 -2.40 -0.66 -2.44
C ILE A 128 -0.91 -0.43 -2.17
N ARG A 129 -0.40 -1.09 -1.13
CA ARG A 129 1.01 -1.06 -0.73
C ARG A 129 1.72 -2.29 -1.26
N ASP A 130 1.23 -3.45 -0.85
CA ASP A 130 1.80 -4.72 -1.23
C ASP A 130 1.09 -5.19 -2.48
N PHE A 131 1.85 -5.62 -3.46
CA PHE A 131 1.38 -6.36 -4.61
C PHE A 131 2.23 -7.63 -4.68
N THR A 132 1.71 -8.68 -5.27
CA THR A 132 2.42 -9.90 -5.61
C THR A 132 1.61 -10.57 -6.71
N MET A 133 2.29 -11.13 -7.68
CA MET A 133 1.69 -11.87 -8.77
C MET A 133 2.79 -12.75 -9.33
N THR A 134 2.42 -13.95 -9.76
CA THR A 134 3.31 -14.84 -10.48
C THR A 134 3.04 -14.74 -11.97
N VAL A 135 4.11 -14.61 -12.73
CA VAL A 135 4.13 -14.60 -14.19
C VAL A 135 4.99 -15.77 -14.63
N HIS A 136 4.56 -16.57 -15.59
CA HIS A 136 5.20 -17.80 -16.04
C HIS A 136 5.70 -17.69 -17.47
N ASP A 137 6.69 -18.51 -17.83
CA ASP A 137 7.17 -18.65 -19.21
C ASP A 137 7.73 -17.32 -19.75
N ILE A 138 8.64 -16.72 -18.98
CA ILE A 138 9.51 -15.65 -19.48
C ILE A 138 10.87 -16.29 -19.74
N ASP A 139 11.21 -16.47 -21.01
CA ASP A 139 12.29 -17.36 -21.37
C ASP A 139 13.06 -16.96 -22.65
N TYR A 140 14.00 -17.83 -22.99
CA TYR A 140 14.77 -17.79 -24.21
C TYR A 140 15.25 -19.18 -24.61
N ALA A 141 14.91 -19.60 -25.83
CA ALA A 141 15.59 -20.70 -26.51
C ALA A 141 16.30 -20.23 -27.79
N HIS A 142 17.32 -20.96 -28.21
CA HIS A 142 18.07 -20.66 -29.43
C HIS A 142 17.16 -20.59 -30.67
N ASP A 143 17.43 -19.64 -31.57
CA ASP A 143 16.63 -19.33 -32.75
C ASP A 143 15.18 -18.87 -32.49
N GLN A 144 14.80 -18.60 -31.25
CA GLN A 144 13.53 -17.97 -30.90
C GLN A 144 13.72 -16.49 -30.53
N TYR A 145 12.59 -15.78 -30.41
CA TYR A 145 12.60 -14.48 -29.78
C TYR A 145 12.75 -14.63 -28.28
N ARG A 146 13.45 -13.66 -27.69
CA ARG A 146 13.69 -13.60 -26.25
C ARG A 146 12.55 -12.83 -25.63
N ASP A 147 11.97 -13.38 -24.59
CA ASP A 147 10.92 -12.70 -23.86
C ASP A 147 11.46 -11.47 -23.16
N TRP A 148 10.64 -10.43 -23.18
CA TRP A 148 10.86 -9.19 -22.46
C TRP A 148 9.61 -8.86 -21.67
N PHE A 149 9.80 -8.75 -20.37
CA PHE A 149 8.80 -8.39 -19.40
C PHE A 149 9.12 -7.02 -18.80
N ALA A 150 8.10 -6.22 -18.53
CA ALA A 150 8.25 -5.02 -17.72
C ALA A 150 7.01 -4.74 -16.88
N VAL A 151 7.22 -4.06 -15.75
CA VAL A 151 6.15 -3.65 -14.85
C VAL A 151 6.26 -2.17 -14.49
N VAL A 152 5.13 -1.48 -14.44
CA VAL A 152 5.04 -0.10 -13.95
C VAL A 152 3.89 0.02 -12.95
N GLY A 153 4.20 0.47 -11.74
CA GLY A 153 3.20 0.91 -10.78
C GLY A 153 2.82 2.37 -11.06
N ARG A 154 1.55 2.73 -10.89
CA ARG A 154 1.12 4.14 -11.02
C ARG A 154 0.27 4.58 -9.84
N ASN A 155 0.41 5.85 -9.48
CA ASN A 155 -0.50 6.55 -8.57
C ASN A 155 -0.66 7.99 -9.06
N GLY A 156 -1.84 8.32 -9.58
CA GLY A 156 -2.05 9.58 -10.31
C GLY A 156 -1.14 9.67 -11.54
N SER A 157 -0.37 10.75 -11.64
CA SER A 157 0.63 10.93 -12.70
C SER A 157 2.01 10.32 -12.40
N GLY A 158 2.21 9.80 -11.18
CA GLY A 158 3.49 9.20 -10.77
C GLY A 158 3.65 7.78 -11.30
N ASN A 159 4.89 7.43 -11.67
CA ASN A 159 5.31 6.07 -12.04
C ASN A 159 6.29 5.54 -10.98
N TYR A 160 6.12 4.28 -10.58
CA TYR A 160 6.88 3.63 -9.53
C TYR A 160 7.49 2.32 -10.05
N VAL A 161 8.69 2.02 -9.55
CA VAL A 161 9.45 0.82 -9.89
C VAL A 161 9.09 -0.27 -8.89
N ALA A 162 8.74 -1.46 -9.38
CA ALA A 162 8.53 -2.60 -8.50
C ALA A 162 9.87 -3.21 -8.11
N SER A 163 10.01 -3.66 -6.86
CA SER A 163 11.01 -4.68 -6.51
C SER A 163 10.58 -6.01 -7.13
N MET A 164 11.51 -6.68 -7.82
CA MET A 164 11.27 -7.95 -8.49
C MET A 164 12.09 -9.07 -7.84
N THR A 165 11.50 -10.25 -7.69
CA THR A 165 12.14 -11.45 -7.13
C THR A 165 11.69 -12.67 -7.93
N THR A 166 12.46 -13.76 -7.91
CA THR A 166 12.09 -15.05 -8.54
C THR A 166 12.13 -16.17 -7.49
N PRO A 167 11.23 -17.16 -7.50
CA PRO A 167 10.96 -18.00 -6.32
C PRO A 167 11.71 -19.35 -6.22
N PHE A 168 12.89 -19.58 -6.82
CA PHE A 168 13.62 -20.85 -6.62
C PHE A 168 15.03 -20.65 -6.03
N GLY A 169 15.36 -21.37 -4.94
CA GLY A 169 16.75 -21.76 -4.61
C GLY A 169 17.48 -21.27 -3.34
N THR A 170 17.00 -20.32 -2.54
CA THR A 170 17.57 -19.95 -1.21
C THR A 170 19.08 -19.69 -1.09
N ALA A 171 19.75 -19.21 -2.15
CA ALA A 171 21.07 -18.63 -2.01
C ALA A 171 21.14 -17.33 -2.82
N ASN A 172 20.61 -16.25 -2.24
CA ASN A 172 20.96 -14.90 -2.63
C ASN A 172 22.48 -14.74 -2.44
N GLY A 173 23.27 -15.12 -3.46
CA GLY A 173 24.57 -14.49 -3.65
C GLY A 173 24.32 -12.99 -3.68
N SER A 174 25.11 -12.21 -2.95
CA SER A 174 24.81 -10.78 -2.77
C SER A 174 24.58 -10.07 -4.12
N GLY A 175 23.35 -9.60 -4.37
CA GLY A 175 22.97 -8.84 -5.57
C GLY A 175 21.47 -8.94 -5.90
N ASP A 176 20.98 -8.00 -6.74
CA ASP A 176 19.57 -7.88 -7.16
C ASP A 176 19.25 -8.70 -8.42
N HIS A 177 19.97 -9.80 -8.68
CA HIS A 177 19.84 -10.58 -9.92
C HIS A 177 19.54 -12.07 -9.62
N SER A 178 18.82 -12.67 -10.56
CA SER A 178 18.27 -14.02 -10.58
C SER A 178 19.21 -15.13 -10.09
N ASP A 179 18.61 -16.20 -9.56
CA ASP A 179 19.33 -17.45 -9.25
C ASP A 179 19.93 -18.05 -10.54
N ASN A 180 21.03 -18.80 -10.42
CA ASN A 180 21.70 -19.49 -11.53
C ASN A 180 20.79 -20.48 -12.26
N ASP A 181 19.77 -21.00 -11.56
CA ASP A 181 18.78 -21.93 -12.13
C ASP A 181 17.58 -21.19 -12.75
N SER A 182 17.49 -19.87 -12.64
CA SER A 182 16.39 -19.10 -13.24
C SER A 182 16.64 -18.83 -14.72
N ALA A 183 15.57 -18.92 -15.51
CA ALA A 183 15.55 -18.55 -16.92
C ALA A 183 15.56 -17.01 -17.13
N LEU A 184 15.74 -16.19 -16.10
CA LEU A 184 15.50 -14.75 -16.13
C LEU A 184 16.73 -13.92 -15.80
N ARG A 185 16.66 -12.62 -16.12
CA ARG A 185 17.50 -11.57 -15.55
C ARG A 185 16.73 -10.27 -15.47
N PHE A 186 16.82 -9.56 -14.35
CA PHE A 186 16.11 -8.30 -14.09
C PHE A 186 17.10 -7.16 -13.81
N GLY A 187 16.77 -5.94 -14.25
CA GLY A 187 17.69 -4.81 -14.26
C GLY A 187 17.80 -4.03 -12.94
N PRO A 188 18.59 -2.92 -12.91
CA PRO A 188 19.23 -2.28 -14.06
C PRO A 188 20.53 -2.96 -14.50
N GLU A 189 20.71 -3.11 -15.81
CA GLU A 189 21.88 -3.73 -16.43
C GLU A 189 22.17 -3.13 -17.81
N THR A 190 23.45 -3.10 -18.20
CA THR A 190 23.89 -2.61 -19.52
C THR A 190 24.69 -3.64 -20.32
N THR A 191 25.06 -4.79 -19.73
CA THR A 191 25.80 -5.87 -20.41
C THR A 191 25.58 -7.22 -19.69
N PRO A 192 25.23 -8.31 -20.42
CA PRO A 192 24.97 -8.36 -21.87
C PRO A 192 23.62 -7.77 -22.31
N TYR A 193 22.73 -7.42 -21.38
CA TYR A 193 21.43 -6.83 -21.69
C TYR A 193 21.38 -5.36 -21.27
N ASP A 194 20.76 -4.54 -22.10
CA ASP A 194 20.36 -3.17 -21.79
C ASP A 194 18.90 -3.19 -21.29
N ILE A 195 18.73 -3.22 -19.97
CA ILE A 195 17.43 -3.25 -19.27
C ILE A 195 17.47 -2.33 -18.05
N ASP A 196 16.35 -1.65 -17.76
CA ASP A 196 16.24 -0.81 -16.58
C ASP A 196 15.65 -1.57 -15.37
N ALA A 197 15.54 -0.89 -14.23
CA ALA A 197 15.04 -1.46 -12.98
C ALA A 197 13.58 -1.95 -13.01
N ARG A 198 12.84 -1.72 -14.10
CA ARG A 198 11.43 -2.09 -14.26
C ARG A 198 11.24 -3.32 -15.16
N ALA A 199 12.33 -3.86 -15.72
CA ALA A 199 12.27 -4.87 -16.76
C ALA A 199 13.05 -6.14 -16.40
N ALA A 200 12.57 -7.25 -16.96
CA ALA A 200 13.19 -8.57 -16.90
C ALA A 200 13.21 -9.20 -18.29
N VAL A 201 14.24 -9.99 -18.59
CA VAL A 201 14.41 -10.68 -19.87
C VAL A 201 14.69 -12.15 -19.65
N GLY A 202 14.23 -12.99 -20.57
CA GLY A 202 14.62 -14.39 -20.61
C GLY A 202 16.10 -14.55 -20.93
N THR A 203 16.77 -15.52 -20.32
CA THR A 203 18.19 -15.86 -20.48
C THR A 203 18.43 -17.35 -20.69
N GLY A 204 17.46 -18.20 -20.33
CA GLY A 204 17.44 -19.64 -20.58
C GLY A 204 16.02 -20.11 -20.90
N ALA A 205 15.87 -21.40 -21.21
CA ALA A 205 14.58 -21.98 -21.53
C ALA A 205 13.72 -22.15 -20.27
N SER A 206 12.41 -22.01 -20.42
CA SER A 206 11.41 -22.35 -19.41
C SER A 206 10.36 -23.26 -20.06
N ASP A 207 9.89 -24.27 -19.34
CA ASP A 207 8.73 -25.03 -19.82
C ASP A 207 7.45 -24.23 -19.54
N ASN A 208 6.43 -24.41 -20.40
CA ASN A 208 5.08 -23.84 -20.22
C ASN A 208 4.42 -24.19 -18.88
N ASN A 209 4.91 -25.21 -18.18
CA ASN A 209 4.42 -25.69 -16.90
C ASN A 209 5.48 -25.62 -15.78
N GLY A 210 6.61 -24.95 -16.04
CA GLY A 210 7.74 -24.79 -15.13
C GLY A 210 7.70 -23.48 -14.32
N ASN A 211 8.64 -23.35 -13.38
CA ASN A 211 8.76 -22.17 -12.51
C ASN A 211 10.04 -21.34 -12.75
N ASP A 212 10.89 -21.75 -13.69
CA ASP A 212 12.19 -21.14 -13.95
C ASP A 212 12.07 -19.70 -14.47
N GLY A 213 10.95 -19.39 -15.14
CA GLY A 213 10.55 -18.06 -15.62
C GLY A 213 9.66 -17.25 -14.66
N ASN A 214 9.58 -17.61 -13.38
CA ASN A 214 8.64 -16.96 -12.45
C ASN A 214 9.12 -15.62 -11.88
N ILE A 215 8.26 -14.61 -11.86
CA ILE A 215 8.52 -13.29 -11.24
C ILE A 215 7.50 -13.00 -10.13
N THR A 216 7.95 -12.43 -9.00
CA THR A 216 7.17 -11.84 -7.91
C THR A 216 7.52 -10.36 -7.76
N LEU A 217 6.51 -9.49 -7.69
CA LEU A 217 6.64 -8.02 -7.77
C LEU A 217 6.11 -7.36 -6.50
N SER A 218 6.75 -6.32 -5.95
CA SER A 218 6.24 -5.50 -4.83
C SER A 218 6.58 -4.00 -5.00
N PHE A 219 5.83 -3.09 -4.36
CA PHE A 219 6.09 -1.63 -4.42
C PHE A 219 6.39 -1.08 -3.03
N VAL A 220 7.31 -0.12 -2.95
CA VAL A 220 7.60 0.60 -1.69
C VAL A 220 6.70 1.82 -1.51
N GLU A 221 6.17 2.38 -2.60
CA GLU A 221 5.14 3.42 -2.60
C GLU A 221 3.73 2.89 -2.91
N PRO A 222 2.67 3.58 -2.46
CA PRO A 222 1.30 3.17 -2.78
C PRO A 222 0.99 3.34 -4.26
N VAL A 223 0.41 2.31 -4.87
CA VAL A 223 -0.03 2.31 -6.28
C VAL A 223 -1.54 2.11 -6.39
N THR A 224 -2.17 2.76 -7.37
CA THR A 224 -3.59 2.55 -7.74
C THR A 224 -3.74 1.68 -8.99
N SER A 225 -2.66 1.49 -9.75
CA SER A 225 -2.64 0.51 -10.84
C SER A 225 -1.25 -0.10 -11.04
N VAL A 226 -1.23 -1.32 -11.57
CA VAL A 226 -0.04 -2.06 -11.98
C VAL A 226 -0.22 -2.44 -13.44
N GLU A 227 0.66 -1.95 -14.30
CA GLU A 227 0.70 -2.27 -15.71
C GLU A 227 1.84 -3.23 -15.99
N ILE A 228 1.49 -4.41 -16.47
CA ILE A 228 2.41 -5.40 -17.01
C ILE A 228 2.55 -5.19 -18.50
N ARG A 229 3.76 -5.38 -19.00
CA ARG A 229 4.09 -5.35 -20.41
C ARG A 229 4.86 -6.60 -20.78
N TYR A 230 4.50 -7.17 -21.91
CA TYR A 230 5.16 -8.34 -22.47
C TYR A 230 5.43 -8.11 -23.96
N GLY A 231 6.61 -8.51 -24.41
CA GLY A 231 7.03 -8.36 -25.80
C GLY A 231 8.35 -9.09 -26.05
N ASN A 232 8.97 -8.79 -27.19
CA ASN A 232 10.24 -9.43 -27.57
C ASN A 232 11.41 -8.47 -27.41
N TYR A 233 12.48 -8.92 -26.78
CA TYR A 233 13.70 -8.16 -26.59
C TYR A 233 14.34 -7.73 -27.94
N PRO A 234 15.05 -6.59 -28.03
CA PRO A 234 15.76 -6.18 -29.24
C PRO A 234 16.77 -7.22 -29.70
N TYR A 235 17.12 -7.20 -31.00
CA TYR A 235 18.13 -8.11 -31.53
C TYR A 235 19.52 -7.77 -30.98
N SER A 236 20.16 -8.75 -30.34
CA SER A 236 21.46 -8.58 -29.69
C SER A 236 22.58 -9.41 -30.33
N GLY A 237 22.30 -10.16 -31.42
CA GLY A 237 23.30 -10.92 -32.17
C GLY A 237 23.57 -12.35 -31.68
N TRP A 238 22.95 -12.79 -30.58
CA TRP A 238 23.24 -14.08 -29.90
C TRP A 238 22.44 -15.28 -30.41
N GLY A 239 21.96 -15.26 -31.67
CA GLY A 239 21.17 -16.35 -32.25
C GLY A 239 19.66 -16.15 -32.18
N ASP A 240 19.18 -14.98 -31.75
CA ASP A 240 17.74 -14.70 -31.69
C ASP A 240 17.21 -14.35 -33.11
N ASN A 241 16.81 -15.34 -33.90
CA ASN A 241 16.63 -15.16 -35.36
C ASN A 241 15.23 -15.40 -35.93
N SER A 242 14.27 -15.95 -35.18
CA SER A 242 12.92 -16.23 -35.72
C SER A 242 11.77 -15.68 -34.88
N THR A 243 10.74 -15.17 -35.57
CA THR A 243 9.42 -14.89 -34.97
C THR A 243 8.69 -16.21 -34.77
N GLY A 244 8.30 -16.53 -33.54
CA GLY A 244 7.47 -17.68 -33.22
C GLY A 244 6.16 -17.29 -32.56
N GLN A 245 5.38 -18.32 -32.21
CA GLN A 245 4.35 -18.18 -31.19
C GLN A 245 5.04 -17.91 -29.84
N GLN A 246 4.53 -16.93 -29.12
CA GLN A 246 5.08 -16.49 -27.84
C GLN A 246 3.91 -16.29 -26.88
N GLY A 247 4.10 -16.63 -25.62
CA GLY A 247 3.06 -16.52 -24.63
C GLY A 247 3.63 -16.42 -23.23
N VAL A 248 2.81 -15.90 -22.34
CA VAL A 248 3.11 -15.73 -20.93
C VAL A 248 1.86 -16.07 -20.12
N GLY A 249 2.03 -16.76 -19.01
CA GLY A 249 0.95 -17.09 -18.07
C GLY A 249 0.94 -16.13 -16.88
N ILE A 250 -0.24 -15.72 -16.41
CA ILE A 250 -0.41 -14.96 -15.16
C ILE A 250 -1.42 -15.69 -14.28
N ASP A 251 -1.00 -16.27 -13.17
CA ASP A 251 -1.88 -17.11 -12.34
C ASP A 251 -2.92 -16.33 -11.54
N GLY A 252 -2.47 -15.26 -10.91
CA GLY A 252 -3.26 -14.53 -9.95
C GLY A 252 -2.46 -13.42 -9.32
N LEU A 253 -3.13 -12.66 -8.48
CA LEU A 253 -2.56 -11.53 -7.78
C LEU A 253 -2.95 -11.58 -6.31
N SER A 254 -2.07 -11.02 -5.51
CA SER A 254 -2.25 -10.82 -4.09
C SER A 254 -1.84 -9.38 -3.78
N PHE A 255 -2.60 -8.70 -2.94
CA PHE A 255 -2.28 -7.32 -2.59
C PHE A 255 -2.82 -6.92 -1.24
N CYS A 256 -2.30 -5.81 -0.72
CA CYS A 256 -2.74 -5.25 0.53
C CYS A 256 -3.12 -3.78 0.38
N PRO A 257 -4.33 -3.40 0.84
CA PRO A 257 -4.75 -2.01 0.80
C PRO A 257 -3.87 -1.15 1.71
N MET A 258 -3.83 0.15 1.47
CA MET A 258 -3.14 1.06 2.38
C MET A 258 -3.80 1.10 3.77
N PRO A 259 -3.01 1.27 4.86
CA PRO A 259 -3.55 1.84 6.08
C PRO A 259 -4.01 3.27 5.81
N GLN A 260 -5.05 3.73 6.51
CA GLN A 260 -5.54 5.10 6.41
C GLN A 260 -5.80 5.63 7.80
N LEU A 261 -4.91 6.50 8.28
CA LEU A 261 -5.07 7.14 9.58
C LEU A 261 -5.90 8.40 9.46
N THR A 262 -6.85 8.55 10.37
CA THR A 262 -7.66 9.75 10.55
C THR A 262 -7.50 10.23 11.98
N VAL A 263 -7.52 11.55 12.18
CA VAL A 263 -7.42 12.14 13.52
C VAL A 263 -8.59 13.07 13.75
N VAL A 264 -9.29 12.87 14.88
CA VAL A 264 -10.42 13.69 15.30
C VAL A 264 -10.12 14.23 16.69
N LYS A 265 -10.21 15.56 16.85
CA LYS A 265 -10.15 16.22 18.16
C LYS A 265 -11.56 16.65 18.57
N SER A 266 -11.93 16.35 19.80
CA SER A 266 -13.17 16.81 20.43
C SER A 266 -12.91 17.27 21.85
N SER A 267 -13.91 17.92 22.46
CA SER A 267 -13.86 18.38 23.84
C SER A 267 -15.21 18.18 24.51
N THR A 268 -15.20 17.77 25.78
CA THR A 268 -16.40 17.68 26.62
C THR A 268 -16.18 18.39 27.96
N PRO A 269 -17.19 19.04 28.54
CA PRO A 269 -17.08 19.62 29.88
C PRO A 269 -16.64 18.56 30.90
N TYR A 270 -15.71 18.91 31.78
CA TYR A 270 -15.40 18.11 32.95
C TYR A 270 -16.34 18.50 34.11
N VAL A 271 -17.08 17.52 34.62
CA VAL A 271 -18.11 17.75 35.64
C VAL A 271 -18.01 16.69 36.72
N THR A 272 -17.93 17.11 37.98
CA THR A 272 -17.81 16.20 39.13
C THR A 272 -19.14 15.97 39.87
N ALA A 273 -20.14 16.83 39.67
CA ALA A 273 -21.45 16.71 40.30
C ALA A 273 -22.60 17.21 39.40
N GLY A 274 -23.77 16.58 39.55
CA GLY A 274 -24.98 17.04 38.88
C GLY A 274 -25.39 18.44 39.35
N GLY A 275 -25.36 19.42 38.45
CA GLY A 275 -25.73 20.82 38.73
C GLY A 275 -24.55 21.81 38.71
N ASP A 276 -23.32 21.33 38.57
CA ASP A 276 -22.12 22.18 38.45
C ASP A 276 -22.30 23.20 37.29
N PRO A 277 -22.10 24.52 37.52
CA PRO A 277 -22.10 25.51 36.44
C PRO A 277 -21.03 25.22 35.36
N ASN A 278 -19.94 24.52 35.70
CA ASN A 278 -18.89 24.09 34.77
C ASN A 278 -19.34 22.98 33.79
N ARG A 279 -20.60 22.52 33.87
CA ARG A 279 -21.20 21.64 32.86
C ARG A 279 -21.36 22.26 31.48
N PHE A 280 -21.05 23.54 31.36
CA PHE A 280 -20.99 24.28 30.11
C PHE A 280 -19.54 24.67 29.80
N ASN A 281 -19.17 24.73 28.52
CA ASN A 281 -17.86 25.22 28.09
C ASN A 281 -17.79 26.76 28.21
N ILE A 282 -17.70 27.26 29.43
CA ILE A 282 -17.61 28.69 29.77
C ILE A 282 -16.25 29.00 30.41
N PRO A 283 -15.81 30.27 30.41
CA PRO A 283 -14.62 30.69 31.15
C PRO A 283 -14.65 30.21 32.61
N GLY A 284 -13.52 29.72 33.09
CA GLY A 284 -13.34 29.06 34.39
C GLY A 284 -13.66 27.56 34.42
N ALA A 285 -14.37 27.02 33.41
CA ALA A 285 -14.73 25.61 33.37
C ALA A 285 -13.58 24.74 32.82
N ASP A 286 -13.47 23.54 33.36
CA ASP A 286 -12.57 22.52 32.84
C ASP A 286 -13.23 21.75 31.68
N VAL A 287 -12.43 21.37 30.70
CA VAL A 287 -12.80 20.49 29.61
C VAL A 287 -11.82 19.33 29.51
N ILE A 288 -12.32 18.15 29.13
CA ILE A 288 -11.52 17.04 28.67
C ILE A 288 -11.44 17.13 27.16
N TYR A 289 -10.23 17.30 26.63
CA TYR A 289 -9.96 17.08 25.22
C TYR A 289 -9.78 15.60 24.95
N ALA A 290 -10.26 15.14 23.80
CA ALA A 290 -10.02 13.79 23.29
C ALA A 290 -9.49 13.87 21.86
N ILE A 291 -8.31 13.31 21.63
CA ILE A 291 -7.70 13.18 20.30
C ILE A 291 -7.76 11.70 19.93
N THR A 292 -8.61 11.36 18.97
CA THR A 292 -8.77 9.99 18.48
C THR A 292 -8.06 9.83 17.17
N LEU A 293 -7.06 8.95 17.16
CA LEU A 293 -6.46 8.37 15.97
C LEU A 293 -7.22 7.09 15.60
N ALA A 294 -7.73 7.00 14.38
CA ALA A 294 -8.43 5.80 13.90
C ALA A 294 -7.86 5.34 12.56
N ASN A 295 -7.68 4.03 12.41
CA ASN A 295 -7.30 3.43 11.13
C ASN A 295 -8.55 2.97 10.38
N THR A 296 -8.95 3.76 9.38
CA THR A 296 -10.07 3.46 8.49
C THR A 296 -9.64 2.68 7.23
N GLY A 297 -8.35 2.39 7.10
CA GLY A 297 -7.80 1.63 5.98
C GLY A 297 -7.96 0.12 6.16
N GLY A 298 -7.57 -0.63 5.13
CA GLY A 298 -7.73 -2.09 5.10
C GLY A 298 -6.53 -2.87 5.65
N SER A 299 -5.42 -2.20 5.97
CA SER A 299 -4.22 -2.82 6.56
C SER A 299 -3.82 -2.14 7.87
N ALA A 300 -3.07 -2.86 8.70
CA ALA A 300 -2.52 -2.31 9.94
C ALA A 300 -1.56 -1.14 9.70
N ALA A 301 -1.61 -0.14 10.58
CA ALA A 301 -0.73 1.02 10.59
C ALA A 301 0.26 0.89 11.75
N GLU A 302 1.56 0.97 11.47
CA GLU A 302 2.59 1.11 12.49
C GLU A 302 2.71 2.58 12.89
N LEU A 303 2.75 2.84 14.20
CA LEU A 303 2.81 4.19 14.73
C LEU A 303 4.23 4.65 15.05
N ASN A 304 5.24 3.79 14.91
CA ASN A 304 6.63 4.17 15.16
C ASN A 304 7.03 5.35 14.24
N GLY A 305 7.35 6.49 14.84
CA GLY A 305 7.65 7.73 14.11
C GLY A 305 6.44 8.62 13.79
N VAL A 306 5.23 8.19 14.18
CA VAL A 306 4.03 9.03 14.15
C VAL A 306 4.01 9.94 15.36
N VAL A 307 3.88 11.24 15.10
CA VAL A 307 3.79 12.27 16.13
C VAL A 307 2.47 13.02 16.02
N LEU A 308 1.72 13.04 17.12
CA LEU A 308 0.53 13.84 17.29
C LEU A 308 0.90 15.16 17.97
N THR A 309 0.59 16.28 17.33
CA THR A 309 0.85 17.60 17.87
C THR A 309 -0.43 18.38 18.03
N ASP A 310 -0.67 18.90 19.23
CA ASP A 310 -1.82 19.72 19.55
C ASP A 310 -1.37 21.08 20.10
N ILE A 311 -1.64 22.15 19.35
CA ILE A 311 -1.45 23.53 19.82
C ILE A 311 -2.71 23.92 20.58
N LEU A 312 -2.60 24.29 21.85
CA LEU A 312 -3.74 24.70 22.65
C LEU A 312 -4.25 26.08 22.19
N PRO A 313 -5.58 26.33 22.22
CA PRO A 313 -6.09 27.68 22.04
C PRO A 313 -5.48 28.64 23.08
N ALA A 314 -5.26 29.90 22.70
CA ALA A 314 -4.63 30.90 23.58
C ALA A 314 -5.42 31.22 24.86
N ASN A 315 -6.71 30.87 24.91
CA ASN A 315 -7.59 31.04 26.06
C ASN A 315 -7.78 29.73 26.83
N MET A 316 -6.77 28.86 26.82
CA MET A 316 -6.75 27.63 27.60
C MET A 316 -5.53 27.57 28.50
N THR A 317 -5.76 27.05 29.70
CA THR A 317 -4.71 26.70 30.64
C THR A 317 -4.64 25.17 30.78
N TYR A 318 -3.48 24.56 30.50
CA TYR A 318 -3.28 23.11 30.64
C TYR A 318 -3.35 22.67 32.11
N TYR A 319 -3.87 21.47 32.37
CA TYR A 319 -3.88 20.87 33.70
C TYR A 319 -2.92 19.69 33.79
N ASN A 320 -1.80 19.88 34.47
CA ASN A 320 -0.80 18.87 34.79
C ASN A 320 -1.09 18.25 36.16
N GLY A 321 -2.14 17.45 36.24
CA GLY A 321 -2.55 16.73 37.45
C GLY A 321 -3.33 15.48 37.07
N ASP A 322 -4.16 14.95 37.96
CA ASP A 322 -5.04 13.84 37.60
C ASP A 322 -6.17 14.30 36.66
N PHE A 323 -6.15 13.87 35.40
CA PHE A 323 -7.06 14.39 34.37
C PHE A 323 -8.53 14.05 34.62
N ASP A 324 -8.86 13.00 35.39
CA ASP A 324 -10.23 12.62 35.76
C ASP A 324 -10.53 12.83 37.25
N GLY A 325 -9.49 13.08 38.05
CA GLY A 325 -9.58 13.51 39.45
C GLY A 325 -9.44 12.34 40.42
N ALA A 326 -10.55 11.76 40.85
CA ALA A 326 -10.56 10.57 41.72
C ALA A 326 -10.99 9.31 40.95
N GLY A 327 -10.87 9.34 39.64
CA GLY A 327 -11.25 8.24 38.77
C GLY A 327 -10.18 7.14 38.73
N PRO A 328 -10.36 6.15 37.83
CA PRO A 328 -9.50 4.98 37.77
C PRO A 328 -8.14 5.25 37.13
N VAL A 329 -7.97 6.36 36.42
CA VAL A 329 -6.71 6.73 35.78
C VAL A 329 -5.94 7.65 36.71
N VAL A 330 -4.63 7.44 36.83
CA VAL A 330 -3.77 8.30 37.64
C VAL A 330 -2.87 9.10 36.71
N GLY A 331 -2.97 10.43 36.78
CA GLY A 331 -2.08 11.36 36.07
C GLY A 331 -2.74 12.15 34.93
N PRO A 332 -1.93 12.90 34.17
CA PRO A 332 -2.44 13.96 33.28
C PRO A 332 -3.04 13.49 31.96
N PHE A 333 -2.93 12.20 31.65
CA PHE A 333 -3.44 11.63 30.41
C PHE A 333 -4.12 10.29 30.65
N ASP A 334 -5.19 10.06 29.91
CA ASP A 334 -5.76 8.74 29.67
C ASP A 334 -5.55 8.35 28.21
N ILE A 335 -5.27 7.07 27.99
CA ILE A 335 -5.11 6.52 26.64
C ILE A 335 -5.96 5.27 26.55
N ALA A 336 -7.01 5.37 25.74
CA ALA A 336 -7.91 4.26 25.48
C ALA A 336 -7.64 3.67 24.09
N PHE A 337 -7.52 2.35 24.04
CA PHE A 337 -7.34 1.60 22.80
C PHE A 337 -8.62 0.84 22.44
N GLY A 338 -8.94 0.80 21.15
CA GLY A 338 -10.07 0.08 20.58
C GLY A 338 -9.66 -0.90 19.50
N GLY A 339 -10.45 -1.96 19.30
CA GLY A 339 -10.35 -2.82 18.11
C GLY A 339 -9.04 -3.62 17.99
N GLY A 340 -8.44 -4.06 19.10
CA GLY A 340 -7.19 -4.84 19.08
C GLY A 340 -5.92 -4.02 18.83
N THR A 341 -6.03 -2.70 18.92
CA THR A 341 -4.88 -1.77 18.89
C THR A 341 -3.90 -2.09 20.01
N THR A 342 -2.62 -2.22 19.66
CA THR A 342 -1.49 -2.41 20.59
C THR A 342 -0.67 -1.13 20.76
N ALA A 343 -1.17 -0.02 20.23
CA ALA A 343 -0.53 1.26 20.35
C ALA A 343 -0.27 1.60 21.84
N SER A 344 0.76 2.39 22.09
CA SER A 344 0.98 3.05 23.37
C SER A 344 1.54 4.45 23.12
N THR A 345 1.44 5.33 24.10
CA THR A 345 2.21 6.58 24.06
C THR A 345 3.67 6.24 24.29
N GLY A 346 4.54 6.76 23.41
CA GLY A 346 5.94 6.97 23.75
C GLY A 346 6.07 8.15 24.72
N SER A 347 6.90 9.13 24.38
CA SER A 347 7.03 10.36 25.16
C SER A 347 5.85 11.32 24.92
N VAL A 348 5.43 11.98 26.00
CA VAL A 348 4.63 13.22 25.96
C VAL A 348 5.56 14.37 26.29
N GLU A 349 5.54 15.41 25.47
CA GLU A 349 6.42 16.57 25.57
C GLU A 349 5.60 17.87 25.44
N PHE A 350 6.08 18.96 26.05
CA PHE A 350 5.33 20.20 26.16
C PHE A 350 6.11 21.39 25.60
N SER A 351 5.36 22.35 25.07
CA SER A 351 5.86 23.62 24.54
C SER A 351 5.32 24.78 25.37
N ASN A 352 6.11 25.85 25.40
CA ASN A 352 5.73 27.19 25.85
C ASN A 352 6.04 28.29 24.82
N ASN A 353 6.18 27.90 23.54
CA ASN A 353 6.53 28.77 22.43
C ASN A 353 5.80 28.41 21.12
N GLY A 354 4.52 28.05 21.22
CA GLY A 354 3.62 27.79 20.10
C GLY A 354 3.97 26.53 19.30
N GLY A 355 4.63 25.55 19.92
CA GLY A 355 5.08 24.32 19.28
C GLY A 355 6.43 24.43 18.56
N SER A 356 7.18 25.52 18.76
CA SER A 356 8.50 25.68 18.14
C SER A 356 9.54 24.74 18.75
N SER A 357 9.41 24.40 20.04
CA SER A 357 10.23 23.40 20.74
C SER A 357 9.44 22.71 21.85
N TYR A 358 9.78 21.46 22.17
CA TYR A 358 9.04 20.66 23.15
C TYR A 358 9.87 20.25 24.38
N GLY A 359 10.65 21.18 24.91
CA GLY A 359 11.50 20.95 26.09
C GLY A 359 10.93 21.49 27.40
N TYR A 360 9.70 22.03 27.39
CA TYR A 360 9.11 22.64 28.58
C TYR A 360 8.68 21.56 29.58
N ILE A 361 8.93 21.80 30.86
CA ILE A 361 8.55 20.90 31.96
C ILE A 361 7.41 21.60 32.72
N PRO A 362 6.16 21.11 32.62
CA PRO A 362 5.04 21.77 33.27
C PRO A 362 5.10 21.70 34.79
N GLY A 363 4.68 22.79 35.45
CA GLY A 363 4.42 22.79 36.89
C GLY A 363 3.22 21.90 37.23
N ALA A 364 3.09 21.48 38.49
CA ALA A 364 1.94 20.69 38.93
C ALA A 364 0.66 21.56 38.97
N GLY A 365 -0.48 21.00 38.57
CA GLY A 365 -1.76 21.69 38.51
C GLY A 365 -1.93 22.50 37.23
N TYR A 366 -2.58 23.66 37.31
CA TYR A 366 -2.80 24.52 36.15
C TYR A 366 -1.52 25.25 35.74
N ASP A 367 -1.10 25.07 34.50
CA ASP A 367 0.08 25.69 33.92
C ASP A 367 -0.28 26.42 32.63
N ALA A 368 -0.35 27.75 32.73
CA ALA A 368 -0.70 28.63 31.61
C ALA A 368 0.46 28.85 30.64
N ALA A 369 1.68 28.41 30.97
CA ALA A 369 2.81 28.49 30.06
C ALA A 369 2.81 27.34 29.05
N VAL A 370 2.06 26.25 29.29
CA VAL A 370 1.91 25.18 28.30
C VAL A 370 0.96 25.63 27.19
N ASP A 371 1.48 25.72 25.97
CA ASP A 371 0.72 26.17 24.80
C ASP A 371 0.67 25.14 23.65
N ALA A 372 1.45 24.06 23.72
CA ALA A 372 1.29 22.91 22.85
C ALA A 372 1.76 21.62 23.52
N ILE A 373 1.17 20.51 23.08
CA ILE A 373 1.46 19.15 23.54
C ILE A 373 1.89 18.32 22.32
N ARG A 374 2.95 17.54 22.47
CA ARG A 374 3.44 16.60 21.46
C ARG A 374 3.49 15.20 22.04
N MET A 375 2.98 14.24 21.29
CA MET A 375 2.91 12.85 21.70
C MET A 375 3.47 11.98 20.59
N SER A 376 4.53 11.25 20.88
CA SER A 376 4.96 10.14 20.01
C SER A 376 4.08 8.94 20.28
N ALA A 377 3.59 8.29 19.25
CA ALA A 377 2.92 7.01 19.37
C ALA A 377 3.89 5.88 18.98
N VAL A 378 3.71 4.70 19.56
CA VAL A 378 4.40 3.47 19.17
C VAL A 378 3.39 2.32 19.10
N GLY A 379 3.74 1.23 18.43
CA GLY A 379 2.86 0.06 18.27
C GLY A 379 1.92 0.16 17.06
N THR A 380 0.87 -0.65 17.04
CA THR A 380 0.09 -0.90 15.81
C THR A 380 -1.39 -0.57 15.99
N VAL A 381 -1.99 0.08 14.99
CA VAL A 381 -3.45 0.25 14.87
C VAL A 381 -3.96 -0.64 13.73
N PRO A 382 -4.63 -1.77 14.02
CA PRO A 382 -5.18 -2.64 12.98
C PRO A 382 -6.32 -1.95 12.21
N PRO A 383 -6.78 -2.52 11.08
CA PRO A 383 -7.98 -2.04 10.37
C PRO A 383 -9.18 -1.94 11.31
N GLY A 384 -9.84 -0.77 11.34
CA GLY A 384 -10.95 -0.49 12.25
C GLY A 384 -10.54 -0.23 13.71
N GLY A 385 -9.25 -0.31 14.03
CA GLY A 385 -8.69 0.02 15.33
C GLY A 385 -8.62 1.53 15.58
N SER A 386 -8.52 1.91 16.85
CA SER A 386 -8.32 3.30 17.26
C SER A 386 -7.53 3.43 18.55
N ALA A 387 -6.92 4.60 18.73
CA ALA A 387 -6.29 5.05 19.97
C ALA A 387 -6.80 6.47 20.29
N THR A 388 -7.29 6.69 21.49
CA THR A 388 -7.77 7.99 21.95
C THR A 388 -6.94 8.46 23.13
N VAL A 389 -6.28 9.61 22.99
CA VAL A 389 -5.63 10.30 24.11
C VAL A 389 -6.56 11.36 24.67
N ARG A 390 -6.67 11.43 25.99
CA ARG A 390 -7.47 12.42 26.71
C ARG A 390 -6.60 13.21 27.68
N PHE A 391 -6.88 14.49 27.82
CA PHE A 391 -6.24 15.36 28.81
C PHE A 391 -7.19 16.50 29.21
N ARG A 392 -6.93 17.11 30.38
CA ARG A 392 -7.73 18.21 30.91
C ARG A 392 -7.09 19.56 30.64
N ALA A 393 -7.91 20.56 30.32
CA ALA A 393 -7.53 21.96 30.29
C ALA A 393 -8.69 22.83 30.82
N ARG A 394 -8.39 24.06 31.24
CA ARG A 394 -9.38 25.05 31.66
C ARG A 394 -9.55 26.12 30.59
N ILE A 395 -10.79 26.57 30.40
CA ILE A 395 -11.10 27.75 29.59
C ILE A 395 -10.85 29.00 30.44
N ASP A 396 -10.04 29.94 29.95
CA ASP A 396 -9.74 31.19 30.66
C ASP A 396 -10.77 32.31 30.44
#